data_AF-G5ACQ8-F1
#
_entry.id   AF-G5ACQ8-F1
#
_cell.length_a   1.000
_cell.length_b   1.000
_cell.length_c   1.000
_cell.angle_alpha   90.00
_cell.angle_beta   90.00
_cell.angle_gamma   90.00
#
_symmetry.space_group_name_H-M   'P 1'
#
loop_
_entity.id
_entity.type
_entity.pdbx_description
1 polymer ?
#
loop_
_entity_poly.entity_id
_entity_poly.type
_entity_poly.pdbx_seq_one_letter_code
_entity_poly.pdbx_strand_id
1 'polypeptide(L)'
;MCSYVWEMQMLLHPNLKQPDGALMDMVKTCGKLRRLDDDVIRRNQSVVKSTVKQKLRSIMRDLAPPCTEQINTSPQQIPGYVSDAFSDDLSELFNIRTIAAEPATPQLLHEEVMDEELERWFRDPSFLQATAKGPESVLHFWKRQQESGTYRFLPSAARIVFAVPASSAQIERDFGISGQMVTVQRASLSSEYIDMCSFLNRNRGFIDVTQCSKLTAEEARESVPTNVTVNLDPQTAMEMFESD
;
A
#
# COMPACT_ATOMS: atom_id res chain seq x y z
N MET A 1 0.44 -8.79 4.87
CA MET A 1 -0.25 -7.54 4.46
C MET A 1 -1.77 -7.73 4.21
N CYS A 2 -2.36 -8.92 4.42
CA CYS A 2 -3.72 -9.23 3.93
C CYS A 2 -4.90 -8.85 4.85
N SER A 3 -4.66 -8.42 6.09
CA SER A 3 -5.75 -7.99 6.98
C SER A 3 -6.00 -6.49 6.87
N TYR A 4 -7.28 -6.10 6.87
CA TYR A 4 -7.77 -4.72 6.85
C TYR A 4 -7.58 -3.94 5.54
N VAL A 5 -7.36 -4.63 4.41
CA VAL A 5 -7.15 -3.98 3.09
C VAL A 5 -8.36 -3.14 2.70
N TRP A 6 -9.56 -3.69 2.86
CA TRP A 6 -10.80 -3.00 2.51
C TRP A 6 -11.02 -1.75 3.36
N GLU A 7 -10.75 -1.83 4.67
CA GLU A 7 -10.84 -0.72 5.60
C GLU A 7 -9.82 0.38 5.28
N MET A 8 -8.59 0.01 4.92
CA MET A 8 -7.57 0.95 4.43
C MET A 8 -8.03 1.62 3.13
N GLN A 9 -8.63 0.88 2.19
CA GLN A 9 -9.16 1.43 0.94
C GLN A 9 -10.30 2.43 1.20
N MET A 10 -11.18 2.16 2.16
CA MET A 10 -12.20 3.14 2.57
C MET A 10 -11.59 4.41 3.14
N LEU A 11 -10.61 4.29 4.05
CA LEU A 11 -9.99 5.46 4.68
C LEU A 11 -9.17 6.30 3.71
N LEU A 12 -8.68 5.71 2.62
CA LEU A 12 -7.97 6.42 1.55
C LEU A 12 -8.90 6.89 0.42
N HIS A 13 -10.21 6.64 0.51
CA HIS A 13 -11.17 7.12 -0.48
C HIS A 13 -11.65 8.53 -0.11
N PRO A 14 -11.56 9.54 -0.99
CA PRO A 14 -11.90 10.94 -0.65
C PRO A 14 -13.28 11.13 -0.01
N ASN A 15 -14.28 10.39 -0.51
CA ASN A 15 -15.66 10.47 0.00
C ASN A 15 -15.94 9.58 1.24
N LEU A 16 -15.07 8.63 1.59
CA LEU A 16 -15.31 7.66 2.67
C LEU A 16 -14.29 7.77 3.81
N LYS A 17 -13.31 8.67 3.69
CA LYS A 17 -12.18 8.81 4.61
C LYS A 17 -12.55 9.22 6.04
N GLN A 18 -13.80 9.59 6.30
CA GLN A 18 -14.24 9.98 7.64
C GLN A 18 -14.00 8.84 8.64
N PRO A 19 -13.10 8.99 9.62
CA PRO A 19 -12.70 7.90 10.51
C PRO A 19 -13.84 7.37 11.39
N ASP A 20 -14.85 8.21 11.65
CA ASP A 20 -16.05 7.88 12.42
C ASP A 20 -17.31 7.76 11.53
N GLY A 21 -17.12 7.74 10.20
CA GLY A 21 -18.20 7.65 9.23
C GLY A 21 -18.50 6.21 8.80
N ALA A 22 -18.59 6.00 7.49
CA ALA A 22 -19.10 4.77 6.87
C ALA A 22 -18.46 3.47 7.38
N LEU A 23 -17.14 3.48 7.66
CA LEU A 23 -16.46 2.31 8.19
C LEU A 23 -16.98 1.92 9.59
N MET A 24 -17.13 2.90 10.48
CA MET A 24 -17.61 2.66 11.85
C MET A 24 -19.08 2.28 11.87
N ASP A 25 -19.88 2.85 10.97
CA ASP A 25 -21.27 2.44 10.77
C ASP A 25 -21.38 0.98 10.33
N MET A 26 -20.46 0.51 9.48
CA MET A 26 -20.43 -0.88 9.07
C MET A 26 -20.02 -1.80 10.23
N VAL A 27 -19.00 -1.45 11.00
CA VAL A 27 -18.60 -2.21 12.21
C VAL A 27 -19.78 -2.32 13.18
N LYS A 28 -20.52 -1.22 13.38
CA LYS A 28 -21.73 -1.19 14.22
C LYS A 28 -22.82 -2.10 13.67
N THR A 29 -23.07 -2.03 12.36
CA THR A 29 -24.09 -2.86 11.70
C THR A 29 -23.75 -4.34 11.81
N CYS A 30 -22.51 -4.73 11.52
CA CYS A 30 -22.03 -6.11 11.68
C CYS A 30 -22.14 -6.58 13.14
N GLY A 31 -21.77 -5.73 14.10
CA GLY A 31 -21.89 -6.04 15.53
C GLY A 31 -23.34 -6.28 15.96
N LYS A 32 -24.27 -5.44 15.49
CA LYS A 32 -25.71 -5.61 15.74
C LYS A 32 -26.27 -6.89 15.10
N LEU A 33 -25.87 -7.21 13.87
CA LEU A 33 -26.26 -8.46 13.21
C LEU A 33 -25.81 -9.69 14.02
N ARG A 34 -24.65 -9.60 14.66
CA ARG A 34 -24.11 -10.65 15.54
C ARG A 34 -24.61 -10.57 16.98
N ARG A 35 -25.56 -9.67 17.28
CA ARG A 35 -26.16 -9.46 18.62
C ARG A 35 -25.12 -9.18 19.71
N LEU A 36 -24.08 -8.42 19.37
CA LEU A 36 -23.09 -7.96 20.35
C LEU A 36 -23.63 -6.77 21.16
N ASP A 37 -23.17 -6.64 22.40
CA ASP A 37 -23.47 -5.49 23.24
C ASP A 37 -22.85 -4.20 22.69
N ASP A 38 -23.50 -3.06 22.93
CA ASP A 38 -23.05 -1.75 22.43
C ASP A 38 -21.64 -1.36 22.91
N ASP A 39 -21.26 -1.77 24.13
CA ASP A 39 -19.92 -1.53 24.67
C ASP A 39 -18.85 -2.34 23.92
N VAL A 40 -19.17 -3.57 23.54
CA VAL A 40 -18.30 -4.43 22.72
C VAL A 40 -18.17 -3.85 21.31
N ILE A 41 -19.27 -3.37 20.73
CA ILE A 41 -19.27 -2.70 19.43
C ILE A 41 -18.37 -1.46 19.45
N ARG A 42 -18.50 -0.61 20.48
CA ARG A 42 -17.67 0.60 20.64
C ARG A 42 -16.19 0.25 20.78
N ARG A 43 -15.88 -0.79 21.56
CA ARG A 43 -14.50 -1.30 21.67
C ARG A 43 -13.98 -1.77 20.32
N ASN A 44 -14.76 -2.52 19.56
CA ASN A 44 -14.38 -3.01 18.23
C ASN A 44 -14.14 -1.85 17.27
N GLN A 45 -14.99 -0.82 17.25
CA GLN A 45 -14.78 0.39 16.46
C GLN A 45 -13.42 1.05 16.79
N SER A 46 -13.09 1.21 18.08
CA SER A 46 -11.80 1.76 18.50
C SER A 46 -10.62 0.90 18.06
N VAL A 47 -10.73 -0.43 18.15
CA VAL A 47 -9.68 -1.37 17.72
C VAL A 47 -9.48 -1.32 16.21
N VAL A 48 -10.57 -1.34 15.43
CA VAL A 48 -10.48 -1.25 13.96
C VAL A 48 -9.84 0.08 13.56
N LYS A 49 -10.31 1.21 14.11
CA LYS A 49 -9.77 2.54 13.81
C LYS A 49 -8.27 2.63 14.07
N SER A 50 -7.83 2.22 15.26
CA SER A 50 -6.41 2.25 15.64
C SER A 50 -5.56 1.30 14.79
N THR A 51 -6.03 0.07 14.55
CA THR A 51 -5.32 -0.93 13.74
C THR A 51 -5.14 -0.48 12.30
N VAL A 52 -6.18 0.09 11.68
CA VAL A 52 -6.11 0.56 10.28
C VAL A 52 -5.15 1.75 10.16
N LYS A 53 -5.22 2.73 11.07
CA LYS A 53 -4.28 3.86 11.10
C LYS A 53 -2.83 3.38 11.28
N GLN A 54 -2.59 2.47 12.23
CA GLN A 54 -1.26 1.91 12.47
C GLN A 54 -0.71 1.16 11.25
N LYS A 55 -1.55 0.41 10.54
CA LYS A 55 -1.15 -0.28 9.30
C LYS A 55 -0.80 0.69 8.17
N LEU A 56 -1.61 1.73 7.97
CA LEU A 56 -1.31 2.78 6.98
C LEU A 56 0.03 3.46 7.30
N ARG A 57 0.25 3.82 8.58
CA ARG A 57 1.53 4.38 9.04
C ARG A 57 2.69 3.44 8.77
N SER A 58 2.54 2.13 9.03
CA SER A 58 3.58 1.15 8.73
C SER A 58 3.93 1.12 7.24
N ILE A 59 2.93 1.15 6.36
CA ILE A 59 3.16 1.19 4.91
C ILE A 59 3.88 2.48 4.53
N MET A 60 3.48 3.63 5.09
CA MET A 60 4.15 4.91 4.85
C MET A 60 5.61 4.89 5.33
N ARG A 61 5.88 4.26 6.49
CA ARG A 61 7.22 4.08 7.04
C ARG A 61 8.11 3.25 6.12
N ASP A 62 7.59 2.13 5.61
CA ASP A 62 8.33 1.26 4.70
C ASP A 62 8.63 1.92 3.34
N LEU A 63 7.86 2.96 2.98
CA LEU A 63 8.05 3.74 1.75
C LEU A 63 8.99 4.92 1.92
N ALA A 64 9.33 5.30 3.14
CA ALA A 64 10.22 6.41 3.36
C ALA A 64 11.65 6.04 2.96
N PRO A 65 12.39 6.94 2.28
CA PRO A 65 13.79 6.71 2.02
C PRO A 65 14.54 6.54 3.36
N PRO A 66 15.52 5.62 3.44
CA PRO A 66 16.36 5.51 4.63
C PRO A 66 17.02 6.87 4.87
N CYS A 67 16.97 7.34 6.13
CA CYS A 67 17.48 8.63 6.58
C CYS A 67 18.97 8.77 6.24
N THR A 68 19.25 9.21 5.01
CA THR A 68 20.58 9.44 4.45
C THR A 68 20.51 10.63 3.52
N GLU A 69 19.85 11.70 3.96
CA GLU A 69 20.11 13.02 3.40
C GLU A 69 20.57 13.91 4.53
N GLN A 70 21.89 14.09 4.53
CA GLN A 70 22.61 15.11 5.26
C GLN A 70 21.88 16.43 5.12
N ILE A 71 21.61 17.04 6.26
CA ILE A 71 21.29 18.45 6.38
C ILE A 71 22.53 19.21 5.85
N ASN A 72 22.57 19.46 4.55
CA ASN A 72 23.40 20.51 3.97
C ASN A 72 22.73 21.84 4.30
N THR A 73 22.90 22.29 5.55
CA THR A 73 22.65 23.68 5.93
C THR A 73 23.76 24.53 5.32
N SER A 74 23.53 25.04 4.12
CA SER A 74 24.20 26.25 3.65
C SER A 74 23.82 27.40 4.59
N PRO A 75 24.75 28.03 5.34
CA PRO A 75 24.40 29.20 6.13
C PRO A 75 24.19 30.37 5.18
N GLN A 76 22.93 30.76 4.96
CA GLN A 76 22.63 32.07 4.40
C GLN A 76 23.05 33.14 5.42
N GLN A 77 24.09 33.90 5.07
CA GLN A 77 24.47 35.13 5.75
C GLN A 77 23.28 36.10 5.76
N ILE A 78 22.84 36.48 6.96
CA ILE A 78 22.13 37.73 7.18
C ILE A 78 23.06 38.62 8.02
N PRO A 79 23.42 39.83 7.56
CA PRO A 79 24.35 40.70 8.25
C PRO A 79 23.63 41.46 9.35
N GLY A 80 24.16 41.38 10.58
CA GLY A 80 23.83 42.33 11.64
C GLY A 80 23.41 41.68 12.95
N TYR A 81 24.38 41.20 13.73
CA TYR A 81 24.37 41.52 15.15
C TYR A 81 25.80 41.56 15.68
N VAL A 82 26.14 42.70 16.26
CA VAL A 82 27.45 43.05 16.81
C VAL A 82 27.75 42.19 18.03
N SER A 83 29.02 41.79 18.10
CA SER A 83 29.68 41.28 19.29
C SER A 83 29.36 42.16 20.50
N ASP A 84 28.86 41.54 21.58
CA ASP A 84 29.09 42.11 22.91
C ASP A 84 29.54 41.02 23.86
N ALA A 85 30.79 41.18 24.28
CA ALA A 85 31.58 40.27 25.06
C ALA A 85 31.38 40.56 26.55
N PHE A 86 30.16 40.43 27.08
CA PHE A 86 29.90 40.58 28.51
C PHE A 86 28.60 39.87 28.91
N SER A 87 28.65 38.57 29.24
CA SER A 87 27.61 37.95 30.09
C SER A 87 27.98 36.55 30.61
N ASP A 88 29.24 36.28 30.97
CA ASP A 88 29.56 35.05 31.71
C ASP A 88 29.32 35.21 33.23
N ASP A 89 29.34 36.44 33.74
CA ASP A 89 29.36 36.71 35.20
C ASP A 89 27.99 36.76 35.89
N LEU A 90 26.88 36.67 35.14
CA LEU A 90 25.51 36.66 35.73
C LEU A 90 24.87 35.27 35.75
N SER A 91 25.46 34.31 35.02
CA SER A 91 24.99 32.93 34.91
C SER A 91 25.21 32.14 36.21
N GLU A 92 26.23 32.49 37.00
CA GLU A 92 26.51 31.87 38.30
C GLU A 92 25.60 32.36 39.44
N LEU A 93 24.99 33.54 39.31
CA LEU A 93 24.21 34.18 40.39
C LEU A 93 22.77 33.64 40.51
N PHE A 94 22.23 33.03 39.45
CA PHE A 94 20.83 32.58 39.41
C PHE A 94 20.64 31.07 39.24
N ASN A 95 21.71 30.27 39.20
CA ASN A 95 21.66 28.80 39.17
C ASN A 95 20.56 28.25 38.20
N ILE A 96 20.39 28.91 37.06
CA ILE A 96 19.39 28.52 36.07
C ILE A 96 19.95 27.29 35.38
N ARG A 97 19.57 26.11 35.85
CA ARG A 97 19.67 24.89 35.05
C ARG A 97 18.86 25.11 33.78
N THR A 98 19.53 25.48 32.70
CA THR A 98 19.03 25.23 31.35
C THR A 98 18.77 23.74 31.26
N ILE A 99 17.49 23.37 31.33
CA ILE A 99 17.02 22.04 30.97
C ILE A 99 17.33 21.91 29.48
N ALA A 100 18.48 21.31 29.17
CA ALA A 100 18.79 20.90 27.81
C ALA A 100 17.69 19.93 27.39
N ALA A 101 16.82 20.37 26.48
CA ALA A 101 15.91 19.46 25.81
C ALA A 101 16.75 18.40 25.09
N GLU A 102 16.54 17.12 25.42
CA GLU A 102 17.20 16.03 24.70
C GLU A 102 16.86 16.16 23.20
N PRO A 103 17.85 16.03 22.29
CA PRO A 103 17.57 16.05 20.87
C PRO A 103 16.74 14.80 20.52
N ALA A 104 15.49 15.01 20.11
CA ALA A 104 14.62 13.94 19.65
C ALA A 104 15.33 13.11 18.57
N THR A 105 15.41 11.80 18.76
CA THR A 105 15.99 10.87 17.79
C THR A 105 15.36 11.06 16.40
N PRO A 106 16.12 11.08 15.29
CA PRO A 106 15.62 11.35 13.93
C PRO A 106 14.42 10.50 13.48
N GLN A 107 14.27 9.31 14.06
CA GLN A 107 13.15 8.39 13.80
C GLN A 107 11.82 8.91 14.36
N LEU A 108 11.82 9.56 15.53
CA LEU A 108 10.60 10.10 16.15
C LEU A 108 10.04 11.27 15.34
N LEU A 109 10.92 12.16 14.88
CA LEU A 109 10.54 13.28 14.01
C LEU A 109 9.91 12.80 12.70
N HIS A 110 10.45 11.72 12.12
CA HIS A 110 9.92 11.16 10.87
C HIS A 110 8.52 10.56 11.04
N GLU A 111 8.30 9.95 12.19
CA GLU A 111 7.05 9.34 12.58
C GLU A 111 5.94 10.37 12.88
N GLU A 112 6.32 11.48 13.52
CA GLU A 112 5.43 12.64 13.74
C GLU A 112 4.99 13.27 12.41
N VAL A 113 5.89 13.43 11.45
CA VAL A 113 5.54 13.96 10.11
C VAL A 113 4.51 13.08 9.38
N MET A 114 4.60 11.75 9.52
CA MET A 114 3.62 10.83 8.93
C MET A 114 2.24 10.95 9.59
N ASP A 115 2.20 11.12 10.91
CA ASP A 115 0.95 11.33 11.63
C ASP A 115 0.30 12.65 11.25
N GLU A 116 1.10 13.71 11.16
CA GLU A 116 0.61 15.00 10.72
C GLU A 116 0.03 14.93 9.30
N GLU A 117 0.68 14.23 8.38
CA GLU A 117 0.17 14.02 7.02
C GLU A 117 -1.15 13.24 7.02
N LEU A 118 -1.23 12.18 7.83
CA LEU A 118 -2.42 11.34 7.94
C LEU A 118 -3.60 12.08 8.59
N GLU A 119 -3.34 12.84 9.66
CA GLU A 119 -4.35 13.66 10.32
C GLU A 119 -4.80 14.82 9.43
N ARG A 120 -3.88 15.42 8.67
CA ARG A 120 -4.22 16.39 7.63
C ARG A 120 -5.15 15.79 6.59
N TRP A 121 -4.84 14.58 6.11
CA TRP A 121 -5.70 13.87 5.17
C TRP A 121 -7.13 13.68 5.70
N PHE A 122 -7.30 13.32 6.97
CA PHE A 122 -8.64 13.15 7.54
C PHE A 122 -9.41 14.45 7.74
N ARG A 123 -8.72 15.59 7.90
CA ARG A 123 -9.33 16.91 8.07
C ARG A 123 -9.66 17.61 6.76
N ASP A 124 -8.79 17.48 5.76
CA ASP A 124 -8.91 18.23 4.50
C ASP A 124 -10.17 17.79 3.74
N PRO A 125 -11.09 18.70 3.37
CA PRO A 125 -12.17 18.35 2.45
C PRO A 125 -11.57 18.09 1.06
N SER A 126 -11.63 16.84 0.59
CA SER A 126 -11.10 16.45 -0.71
C SER A 126 -12.17 15.75 -1.52
N PHE A 127 -12.32 16.14 -2.78
CA PHE A 127 -13.33 15.59 -3.67
C PHE A 127 -12.71 15.07 -4.97
N LEU A 128 -13.32 14.01 -5.49
CA LEU A 128 -13.04 13.52 -6.84
C LEU A 128 -13.54 14.55 -7.84
N GLN A 129 -12.74 14.84 -8.86
CA GLN A 129 -13.12 15.77 -9.91
C GLN A 129 -14.00 15.09 -10.98
N ALA A 130 -14.86 15.87 -11.64
CA ALA A 130 -15.52 15.41 -12.85
C ALA A 130 -14.54 15.54 -14.02
N THR A 131 -14.31 14.44 -14.75
CA THR A 131 -13.48 14.44 -15.97
C THR A 131 -14.38 14.31 -17.20
N ALA A 132 -13.84 14.59 -18.39
CA ALA A 132 -14.56 14.44 -19.65
C ALA A 132 -15.09 13.01 -19.91
N LYS A 133 -14.52 11.99 -19.23
CA LYS A 133 -14.89 10.57 -19.37
C LYS A 133 -15.75 10.06 -18.20
N GLY A 134 -16.18 10.95 -17.29
CA GLY A 134 -16.93 10.59 -16.08
C GLY A 134 -16.19 11.00 -14.79
N PRO A 135 -16.63 10.52 -13.61
CA PRO A 135 -15.98 10.85 -12.34
C PRO A 135 -14.52 10.34 -12.32
N GLU A 136 -13.62 11.15 -11.77
CA GLU A 136 -12.22 10.80 -11.53
C GLU A 136 -12.15 9.53 -10.66
N SER A 137 -11.36 8.54 -11.07
CA SER A 137 -11.11 7.36 -10.23
C SER A 137 -10.21 7.71 -9.04
N VAL A 138 -10.31 6.97 -7.94
CA VAL A 138 -9.48 7.18 -6.74
C VAL A 138 -7.97 7.15 -7.03
N LEU A 139 -7.50 6.28 -7.94
CA LEU A 139 -6.08 6.23 -8.30
C LEU A 139 -5.62 7.48 -9.06
N HIS A 140 -6.47 8.03 -9.93
CA HIS A 140 -6.18 9.29 -10.62
C HIS A 140 -6.16 10.47 -9.64
N PHE A 141 -7.06 10.47 -8.65
CA PHE A 141 -7.02 11.45 -7.55
C PHE A 141 -5.68 11.41 -6.82
N TRP A 142 -5.22 10.22 -6.40
CA TRP A 142 -3.94 10.09 -5.68
C TRP A 142 -2.75 10.48 -6.54
N LYS A 143 -2.76 10.16 -7.84
CA LYS A 143 -1.76 10.62 -8.79
C LYS A 143 -1.71 12.16 -8.85
N ARG A 144 -2.85 12.83 -8.94
CA ARG A 144 -2.94 14.30 -8.92
C ARG A 144 -2.44 14.90 -7.61
N GLN A 145 -2.72 14.28 -6.47
CA GLN A 145 -2.19 14.73 -5.17
C GLN A 145 -0.66 14.59 -5.08
N GLN A 146 -0.11 13.55 -5.69
CA GLN A 146 1.34 13.37 -5.80
C GLN A 146 1.97 14.46 -6.68
N GLU A 147 1.40 14.72 -7.85
CA GLU A 147 1.88 15.75 -8.78
C GLU A 147 1.77 17.17 -8.20
N SER A 148 0.75 17.42 -7.38
CA SER A 148 0.55 18.71 -6.69
C SER A 148 1.49 18.89 -5.49
N GLY A 149 2.17 17.84 -5.04
CA GLY A 149 3.02 17.86 -3.84
C GLY A 149 2.25 18.03 -2.53
N THR A 150 0.92 17.81 -2.52
CA THR A 150 0.07 17.99 -1.33
C THR A 150 0.40 17.00 -0.22
N TYR A 151 0.71 15.76 -0.61
CA TYR A 151 1.00 14.64 0.29
C TYR A 151 2.25 13.91 -0.18
N ARG A 152 3.17 13.60 0.74
CA ARG A 152 4.48 13.02 0.42
C ARG A 152 4.45 11.51 0.39
N PHE A 153 3.78 10.88 1.35
CA PHE A 153 3.80 9.42 1.53
C PHE A 153 2.47 8.77 1.15
N LEU A 154 1.34 9.44 1.40
CA LEU A 154 0.01 8.89 1.18
C LEU A 154 -0.28 8.46 -0.26
N PRO A 155 0.12 9.19 -1.33
CA PRO A 155 -0.16 8.75 -2.69
C PRO A 155 0.48 7.41 -3.03
N SER A 156 1.72 7.20 -2.56
CA SER A 156 2.44 5.94 -2.72
C SER A 156 1.81 4.80 -1.90
N ALA A 157 1.43 5.09 -0.65
CA ALA A 157 0.74 4.13 0.21
C ALA A 157 -0.62 3.73 -0.39
N ALA A 158 -1.38 4.70 -0.91
CA ALA A 158 -2.65 4.45 -1.57
C ALA A 158 -2.49 3.57 -2.82
N ARG A 159 -1.47 3.82 -3.65
CA ARG A 159 -1.20 2.98 -4.81
C ARG A 159 -0.98 1.52 -4.41
N ILE A 160 -0.26 1.24 -3.32
CA ILE A 160 -0.03 -0.12 -2.81
C ILE A 160 -1.33 -0.73 -2.29
N VAL A 161 -2.06 0.00 -1.44
CA VAL A 161 -3.31 -0.48 -0.84
C VAL A 161 -4.38 -0.79 -1.90
N PHE A 162 -4.48 0.03 -2.95
CA PHE A 162 -5.42 -0.17 -4.05
C PHE A 162 -4.94 -1.19 -5.10
N ALA A 163 -3.66 -1.58 -5.09
CA ALA A 163 -3.17 -2.69 -5.92
C ALA A 163 -3.61 -4.05 -5.38
N VAL A 164 -3.93 -4.15 -4.08
CA VAL A 164 -4.40 -5.38 -3.46
C VAL A 164 -5.93 -5.46 -3.56
N PRO A 165 -6.50 -6.46 -4.25
CA PRO A 165 -7.95 -6.62 -4.27
C PRO A 165 -8.48 -7.00 -2.89
N ALA A 166 -9.60 -6.39 -2.48
CA ALA A 166 -10.27 -6.71 -1.22
C ALA A 166 -11.07 -8.04 -1.27
N SER A 167 -11.19 -8.66 -2.45
CA SER A 167 -12.00 -9.86 -2.67
C SER A 167 -11.37 -10.79 -3.71
N SER A 168 -11.51 -12.10 -3.51
CA SER A 168 -11.18 -13.15 -4.47
C SER A 168 -12.14 -13.24 -5.67
N ALA A 169 -13.26 -12.51 -5.66
CA ALA A 169 -14.25 -12.58 -6.74
C ALA A 169 -13.69 -12.20 -8.13
N GLN A 170 -12.54 -11.51 -8.19
CA GLN A 170 -11.83 -11.27 -9.44
C GLN A 170 -11.19 -12.55 -9.98
N ILE A 171 -10.41 -13.25 -9.15
CA ILE A 171 -9.77 -14.51 -9.54
C ILE A 171 -10.80 -15.61 -9.79
N GLU A 172 -11.90 -15.66 -9.02
CA GLU A 172 -12.98 -16.64 -9.23
C GLU A 172 -13.66 -16.47 -10.60
N ARG A 173 -13.84 -15.23 -11.07
CA ARG A 173 -14.36 -14.98 -12.41
C ARG A 173 -13.38 -15.42 -13.49
N ASP A 174 -12.09 -15.18 -13.27
CA ASP A 174 -11.03 -15.58 -14.21
C ASP A 174 -10.92 -17.12 -14.29
N PHE A 175 -11.03 -17.83 -13.16
CA PHE A 175 -11.15 -19.29 -13.11
C PHE A 175 -12.44 -19.79 -13.76
N GLY A 176 -13.56 -19.09 -13.56
CA GLY A 176 -14.84 -19.44 -14.18
C GLY A 176 -14.78 -19.41 -15.72
N ILE A 177 -14.08 -18.43 -16.29
CA ILE A 177 -13.84 -18.34 -17.74
C ILE A 177 -12.96 -19.51 -18.20
N SER A 178 -11.97 -19.90 -17.39
CA SER A 178 -11.02 -20.97 -17.71
C SER A 178 -11.57 -22.37 -17.44
N GLY A 179 -12.71 -22.49 -16.76
CA GLY A 179 -13.29 -23.77 -16.35
C GLY A 179 -13.57 -24.73 -17.52
N GLN A 180 -13.90 -24.20 -18.70
CA GLN A 180 -14.11 -25.01 -19.91
C GLN A 180 -12.81 -25.65 -20.43
N MET A 181 -11.65 -25.02 -20.22
CA MET A 181 -10.33 -25.56 -20.60
C MET A 181 -9.85 -26.65 -19.64
N VAL A 182 -10.48 -26.76 -18.45
CA VAL A 182 -10.11 -27.70 -17.38
C VAL A 182 -11.03 -28.92 -17.35
N THR A 183 -12.32 -28.78 -17.66
CA THR A 183 -13.34 -29.77 -17.28
C THR A 183 -13.94 -30.60 -18.43
N VAL A 184 -13.70 -30.25 -19.71
CA VAL A 184 -14.36 -30.92 -20.83
C VAL A 184 -13.40 -31.84 -21.59
N GLN A 185 -13.77 -33.13 -21.71
CA GLN A 185 -13.00 -34.22 -22.33
C GLN A 185 -12.50 -33.97 -23.77
N ARG A 186 -12.97 -32.91 -24.45
CA ARG A 186 -12.58 -32.51 -25.82
C ARG A 186 -11.79 -31.20 -25.93
N ALA A 187 -11.71 -30.41 -24.85
CA ALA A 187 -11.01 -29.11 -24.82
C ALA A 187 -10.00 -29.01 -23.67
N SER A 188 -9.71 -30.14 -23.00
CA SER A 188 -8.73 -30.24 -21.93
C SER A 188 -7.34 -29.90 -22.48
N LEU A 189 -6.81 -28.75 -22.07
CA LEU A 189 -5.44 -28.34 -22.37
C LEU A 189 -4.51 -28.80 -21.23
N SER A 190 -3.20 -28.90 -21.49
CA SER A 190 -2.24 -29.11 -20.40
C SER A 190 -2.18 -27.86 -19.51
N SER A 191 -1.72 -28.02 -18.26
CA SER A 191 -1.59 -26.96 -17.26
C SER A 191 -0.89 -25.72 -17.80
N GLU A 192 0.19 -25.92 -18.55
CA GLU A 192 1.05 -24.87 -19.09
C GLU A 192 0.29 -24.00 -20.10
N TYR A 193 -0.54 -24.63 -20.93
CA TYR A 193 -1.37 -23.92 -21.91
C TYR A 193 -2.55 -23.20 -21.25
N ILE A 194 -3.10 -23.73 -20.15
CA ILE A 194 -4.17 -23.06 -19.40
C ILE A 194 -3.63 -21.78 -18.77
N ASP A 195 -2.45 -21.83 -18.15
CA ASP A 195 -1.81 -20.68 -17.51
C ASP A 195 -1.47 -19.59 -18.54
N MET A 196 -0.86 -20.00 -19.67
CA MET A 196 -0.53 -19.08 -20.75
C MET A 196 -1.78 -18.45 -21.38
N CYS A 197 -2.82 -19.22 -21.67
CA CYS A 197 -4.09 -18.69 -22.19
C CYS A 197 -4.75 -17.72 -21.21
N SER A 198 -4.74 -18.04 -19.91
CA SER A 198 -5.29 -17.19 -18.85
C SER A 198 -4.54 -15.86 -18.77
N PHE A 199 -3.20 -15.93 -18.81
CA PHE A 199 -2.33 -14.75 -18.83
C PHE A 199 -2.59 -13.86 -20.06
N LEU A 200 -2.60 -14.44 -21.26
CA LEU A 200 -2.81 -13.70 -22.50
C LEU A 200 -4.22 -13.06 -22.53
N ASN A 201 -5.25 -13.80 -22.12
CA ASN A 201 -6.62 -13.30 -22.08
C ASN A 201 -6.76 -12.10 -21.14
N ARG A 202 -6.12 -12.16 -19.96
CA ARG A 202 -6.15 -11.06 -18.98
C ARG A 202 -5.38 -9.83 -19.46
N ASN A 203 -4.34 -10.04 -20.26
CA ASN A 203 -3.44 -9.00 -20.75
C ASN A 203 -3.69 -8.59 -22.21
N ARG A 204 -4.84 -8.95 -22.82
CA ARG A 204 -5.18 -8.64 -24.22
C ARG A 204 -5.14 -7.16 -24.60
N GLY A 205 -5.22 -6.25 -23.61
CA GLY A 205 -5.09 -4.81 -23.84
C GLY A 205 -3.63 -4.35 -23.98
N PHE A 206 -2.68 -5.19 -23.58
CA PHE A 206 -1.24 -4.96 -23.66
C PHE A 206 -0.56 -5.86 -24.70
N ILE A 207 -1.19 -6.98 -25.05
CA ILE A 207 -0.64 -7.99 -25.95
C ILE A 207 -1.55 -8.10 -27.17
N ASP A 208 -0.99 -7.75 -28.33
CA ASP A 208 -1.61 -8.05 -29.62
C ASP A 208 -1.00 -9.34 -30.19
N VAL A 209 -1.71 -10.45 -29.98
CA VAL A 209 -1.28 -11.78 -30.43
C VAL A 209 -1.13 -11.84 -31.96
N THR A 210 -1.80 -10.95 -32.71
CA THR A 210 -1.68 -10.90 -34.17
C THR A 210 -0.33 -10.36 -34.63
N GLN A 211 0.42 -9.69 -33.75
CA GLN A 211 1.77 -9.19 -34.01
C GLN A 211 2.86 -10.22 -33.66
N CYS A 212 2.50 -11.35 -33.04
CA CYS A 212 3.45 -12.40 -32.71
C CYS A 212 3.79 -13.24 -33.95
N SER A 213 5.07 -13.27 -34.33
CA SER A 213 5.56 -14.17 -35.37
C SER A 213 5.39 -15.63 -34.95
N LYS A 214 4.90 -16.46 -35.87
CA LYS A 214 4.77 -17.91 -35.62
C LYS A 214 6.16 -18.53 -35.46
N LEU A 215 6.43 -19.08 -34.28
CA LEU A 215 7.67 -19.81 -34.01
C LEU A 215 7.70 -21.12 -34.80
N THR A 216 8.90 -21.50 -35.24
CA THR A 216 9.18 -22.86 -35.72
C THR A 216 9.17 -23.87 -34.56
N ALA A 217 9.13 -25.16 -34.87
CA ALA A 217 9.06 -26.21 -33.85
C ALA A 217 10.34 -26.29 -32.99
N GLU A 218 11.46 -25.85 -33.55
CA GLU A 218 12.76 -25.71 -32.89
C GLU A 218 12.76 -24.51 -31.94
N GLU A 219 12.39 -23.33 -32.43
CA GLU A 219 12.33 -22.10 -31.61
C GLU A 219 11.31 -22.21 -30.47
N ALA A 220 10.19 -22.90 -30.69
CA ALA A 220 9.19 -23.13 -29.65
C ALA A 220 9.73 -23.99 -28.49
N ARG A 221 10.62 -24.94 -28.76
CA ARG A 221 11.26 -25.77 -27.72
C ARG A 221 12.27 -24.98 -26.89
N GLU A 222 12.95 -24.02 -27.50
CA GLU A 222 13.93 -23.15 -26.82
C GLU A 222 13.26 -21.98 -26.06
N SER A 223 12.03 -21.63 -26.44
CA SER A 223 11.29 -20.51 -25.85
C SER A 223 10.41 -20.89 -24.65
N VAL A 224 10.46 -22.15 -24.19
CA VAL A 224 9.75 -22.58 -22.98
C VAL A 224 10.41 -21.95 -21.76
N PRO A 225 9.70 -21.13 -20.97
CA PRO A 225 10.27 -20.53 -19.77
C PRO A 225 10.76 -21.59 -18.78
N THR A 226 11.96 -21.42 -18.25
CA THR A 226 12.64 -22.41 -17.38
C THR A 226 11.86 -22.70 -16.09
N ASN A 227 10.99 -21.78 -15.67
CA ASN A 227 10.11 -21.95 -14.51
C ASN A 227 8.91 -22.87 -14.77
N VAL A 228 8.64 -23.25 -16.03
CA VAL A 228 7.58 -24.20 -16.41
C VAL A 228 8.11 -25.64 -16.40
N THR A 229 9.41 -25.82 -16.64
CA THR A 229 10.09 -27.12 -16.55
C THR A 229 10.56 -27.37 -15.12
N VAL A 230 9.63 -27.65 -14.21
CA VAL A 230 10.02 -28.26 -12.93
C VAL A 230 10.43 -29.69 -13.24
N ASN A 231 11.74 -29.93 -13.39
CA ASN A 231 12.29 -31.28 -13.42
C ASN A 231 12.05 -31.89 -12.03
N LEU A 232 10.96 -32.64 -11.89
CA LEU A 232 10.84 -33.59 -10.79
C LEU A 232 11.79 -34.75 -11.15
N ASP A 233 13.08 -34.57 -10.87
CA ASP A 233 14.01 -35.68 -10.95
C ASP A 233 13.46 -36.82 -10.06
N PRO A 234 13.48 -38.08 -10.53
CA PRO A 234 12.92 -39.21 -9.78
C PRO A 234 13.50 -39.37 -8.37
N GLN A 235 14.69 -38.81 -8.13
CA GLN A 235 15.35 -38.82 -6.81
C GLN A 235 14.65 -37.89 -5.81
N THR A 236 14.17 -36.71 -6.22
CA THR A 236 13.52 -35.73 -5.34
C THR A 236 12.13 -36.20 -4.89
N ALA A 237 11.44 -37.00 -5.73
CA ALA A 237 10.14 -37.57 -5.37
C ALA A 237 10.25 -38.70 -4.34
N MET A 238 11.33 -39.51 -4.34
CA MET A 238 11.54 -40.54 -3.33
C MET A 238 11.89 -39.94 -1.95
N GLU A 239 12.67 -38.86 -1.90
CA GLU A 239 13.04 -38.23 -0.62
C GLU A 239 11.85 -37.58 0.10
N MET A 240 10.82 -37.14 -0.63
CA MET A 240 9.61 -36.55 -0.03
C MET A 240 8.67 -37.57 0.65
N PHE A 241 8.81 -38.87 0.37
CA PHE A 241 7.97 -39.92 0.94
C PHE A 241 8.69 -40.85 1.94
N GLU A 242 9.98 -40.63 2.21
CA GLU A 242 10.76 -41.40 3.19
C GLU A 242 11.09 -40.62 4.48
N SER A 243 10.48 -39.46 4.67
CA SER A 243 10.58 -38.69 5.92
C SER A 243 9.30 -38.84 6.76
N ASP A 244 9.04 -40.05 7.26
CA ASP A 244 8.12 -40.31 8.39
C ASP A 244 8.89 -40.27 9.72
#